data_AF-A0A414I4M8-F1
#
_entry.id   AF-A0A414I4M8-F1
#
_cell.length_a   1.000
_cell.length_b   1.000
_cell.length_c   1.000
_cell.angle_alpha   90.00
_cell.angle_beta   90.00
_cell.angle_gamma   90.00
#
_symmetry.space_group_name_H-M   'P 1'
#
loop_
_entity.id
_entity.type
_entity.pdbx_description
1 polymer ?
#
loop_
_entity_poly.entity_id
_entity_poly.type
_entity_poly.pdbx_seq_one_letter_code
_entity_poly.pdbx_strand_id
1 'polypeptide(L)'
;MAVTKIHGIKTTVDKAIEYICNPDKTDQNLYISSFACSPETAVLDFKYTLDHTHDCRDPHNTNKAFHLIQAFSPGEVSYEEAHQIGKELADRLLEGKYSYVLTTHTDKGHVHNHLIFCSADNITFSHYHDCKKNYWKIRNLIDTLCQEHNLSTIMPDGKKGMKYNEWAANKSESSKKTQLRKDINQTIRIVSTYSEFLTFMEAKGYEIKNAEFGENSRKYITFRSPDMSRPVRGSAKSLGKNFTKERIKERIENKRQKAIFPSVHNKLIDTNAPNIAGNIGLQKWANKENLKIVSAEYNKMLTHNLHNFSELEDRIALLHMQQKEVNTSVVSLESQIRHLREMLKYAKQYQKNKIYDDHYKSSKDPDRYFRKYESQIILFAGAEHILQENGIDLKHLNSNKLQEQLSDLISRKESLNTQYVSFKQEIKELELIHQNLSNYLKQDAPEIQRSSHNQLPSL
;
A
#
# COMPACT_ATOMS: atom_id res chain seq x y z
N MET A 1 9.87 7.24 -7.50
CA MET A 1 10.30 6.93 -6.11
C MET A 1 9.54 7.84 -5.16
N ALA A 2 8.58 7.28 -4.43
CA ALA A 2 7.86 8.02 -3.41
C ALA A 2 8.67 8.14 -2.10
N VAL A 3 8.80 9.35 -1.56
CA VAL A 3 9.44 9.63 -0.26
C VAL A 3 8.39 10.18 0.69
N THR A 4 8.35 9.61 1.90
CA THR A 4 7.41 10.04 2.94
C THR A 4 8.13 10.61 4.14
N LYS A 5 7.60 11.71 4.68
CA LYS A 5 8.00 12.28 5.97
C LYS A 5 6.75 12.61 6.77
N ILE A 6 6.74 12.34 8.06
CA ILE A 6 5.69 12.77 8.98
C ILE A 6 6.34 13.45 10.20
N HIS A 7 5.75 14.56 10.65
CA HIS A 7 6.15 15.20 11.90
C HIS A 7 4.96 15.87 12.59
N GLY A 8 5.00 15.93 13.91
CA GLY A 8 4.00 16.63 14.72
C GLY A 8 4.12 18.15 14.60
N ILE A 9 2.98 18.83 14.65
CA ILE A 9 2.84 20.28 14.77
C ILE A 9 2.34 20.56 16.19
N LYS A 10 3.10 21.34 16.97
CA LYS A 10 2.81 21.59 18.39
C LYS A 10 2.13 22.93 18.66
N THR A 11 2.45 23.96 17.88
CA THR A 11 2.06 25.34 18.20
C THR A 11 1.41 26.08 17.02
N THR A 12 1.96 25.99 15.82
CA THR A 12 1.59 26.82 14.66
C THR A 12 0.81 26.03 13.60
N VAL A 13 -0.39 25.57 13.95
CA VAL A 13 -1.27 24.84 13.00
C VAL A 13 -1.80 25.78 11.92
N ASP A 14 -2.13 27.01 12.29
CA ASP A 14 -2.50 28.13 11.42
C ASP A 14 -1.47 28.36 10.30
N LYS A 15 -0.21 28.60 10.66
CA LYS A 15 0.85 28.85 9.67
C LYS A 15 1.11 27.63 8.79
N ALA A 16 0.93 26.43 9.32
CA ALA A 16 1.14 25.21 8.56
C ALA A 16 0.03 25.02 7.52
N ILE A 17 -1.23 25.28 7.86
CA ILE A 17 -2.37 25.23 6.94
C ILE A 17 -2.24 26.33 5.88
N GLU A 18 -2.00 27.57 6.28
CA GLU A 18 -1.79 28.70 5.36
C GLU A 18 -0.64 28.43 4.39
N TYR A 19 0.46 27.84 4.88
CA TYR A 19 1.60 27.48 4.04
C TYR A 19 1.26 26.42 2.98
N ILE A 20 0.49 25.38 3.34
CA ILE A 20 0.14 24.32 2.39
C ILE A 20 -0.97 24.74 1.42
N CYS A 21 -1.86 25.65 1.83
CA CYS A 21 -2.95 26.17 1.00
C CYS A 21 -2.55 27.39 0.17
N ASN A 22 -1.26 27.74 0.09
CA ASN A 22 -0.81 28.90 -0.68
C ASN A 22 -1.17 28.75 -2.18
N PRO A 23 -1.99 29.66 -2.75
CA PRO A 23 -2.45 29.59 -4.14
C PRO A 23 -1.34 29.51 -5.19
N ASP A 24 -0.19 30.15 -4.91
CA ASP A 24 0.97 30.16 -5.81
C ASP A 24 1.61 28.76 -5.96
N LYS A 25 1.31 27.85 -5.03
CA LYS A 25 1.86 26.49 -4.98
C LYS A 25 0.85 25.40 -5.33
N THR A 26 -0.45 25.72 -5.27
CA THR A 26 -1.57 24.77 -5.42
C THR A 26 -2.32 24.94 -6.74
N ASP A 27 -1.74 25.65 -7.71
CA ASP A 27 -2.36 26.00 -8.99
C ASP A 27 -3.74 26.66 -8.78
N GLN A 28 -3.75 27.79 -8.06
CA GLN A 28 -4.97 28.54 -7.73
C GLN A 28 -6.02 27.73 -6.94
N ASN A 29 -5.56 26.91 -5.98
CA ASN A 29 -6.39 26.06 -5.11
C ASN A 29 -7.07 24.86 -5.78
N LEU A 30 -6.75 24.54 -7.04
CA LEU A 30 -7.39 23.43 -7.77
C LEU A 30 -7.16 22.08 -7.08
N TYR A 31 -6.00 21.89 -6.44
CA TYR A 31 -5.62 20.64 -5.78
C TYR A 31 -5.64 20.76 -4.26
N ILE A 32 -6.71 21.33 -3.70
CA ILE A 32 -7.00 21.33 -2.27
C ILE A 32 -8.19 20.42 -2.00
N SER A 33 -8.07 19.56 -1.00
CA SER A 33 -9.17 18.72 -0.51
C SER A 33 -9.12 18.64 1.00
N SER A 34 -10.28 18.60 1.64
CA SER A 34 -10.38 18.49 3.08
C SER A 34 -11.45 17.47 3.44
N PHE A 35 -11.42 17.02 4.69
CA PHE A 35 -12.43 16.14 5.25
C PHE A 35 -12.77 16.59 6.65
N ALA A 36 -14.07 16.72 6.92
CA ALA A 36 -14.59 17.14 8.21
C ALA A 36 -13.97 18.47 8.68
N CYS A 37 -13.52 19.33 7.78
CA CYS A 37 -13.14 20.71 8.02
C CYS A 37 -13.09 21.43 6.67
N SER A 38 -13.14 22.77 6.69
CA SER A 38 -12.76 23.58 5.53
C SER A 38 -11.32 24.06 5.70
N PRO A 39 -10.57 24.34 4.61
CA PRO A 39 -9.24 24.95 4.72
C PRO A 39 -9.22 26.22 5.59
N GLU A 40 -10.29 27.01 5.53
CA GLU A 40 -10.45 28.28 6.25
C GLU A 40 -10.75 28.06 7.74
N THR A 41 -11.57 27.05 8.07
CA THR A 41 -11.98 26.76 9.47
C THR A 41 -11.12 25.70 10.15
N ALA A 42 -10.21 25.03 9.43
CA ALA A 42 -9.47 23.86 9.91
C ALA A 42 -8.73 24.11 11.25
N VAL A 43 -8.20 25.32 11.48
CA VAL A 43 -7.56 25.67 12.75
C VAL A 43 -8.55 25.63 13.92
N LEU A 44 -9.74 26.21 13.73
CA LEU A 44 -10.81 26.22 14.74
C LEU A 44 -11.37 24.82 14.96
N ASP A 45 -11.55 24.07 13.87
CA ASP A 45 -12.02 22.68 13.90
C ASP A 45 -11.07 21.76 14.65
N PHE A 46 -9.77 21.86 14.40
CA PHE A 46 -8.76 21.04 15.08
C PHE A 46 -8.71 21.38 16.55
N LYS A 47 -8.70 22.69 16.88
CA LYS A 47 -8.74 23.15 18.27
C LYS A 47 -9.99 22.63 18.98
N TYR A 48 -11.15 22.73 18.34
CA TYR A 48 -12.39 22.21 18.88
C TYR A 48 -12.26 20.72 19.20
N THR A 49 -11.82 19.88 18.26
CA THR A 49 -11.66 18.43 18.51
C THR A 49 -10.68 18.16 19.66
N LEU A 50 -9.56 18.88 19.72
CA LEU A 50 -8.57 18.73 20.79
C LEU A 50 -9.12 19.10 22.18
N ASP A 51 -9.90 20.17 22.29
CA ASP A 51 -10.48 20.63 23.55
C ASP A 51 -11.51 19.63 24.14
N HIS A 52 -11.96 18.65 23.34
CA HIS A 52 -12.90 17.61 23.75
C HIS A 52 -12.25 16.26 24.04
N THR A 53 -10.92 16.17 23.93
CA THR A 53 -10.19 14.95 24.24
C THR A 53 -10.29 14.62 25.73
N HIS A 54 -10.51 13.34 26.03
CA HIS A 54 -10.55 12.84 27.40
C HIS A 54 -9.15 12.83 28.06
N ASP A 55 -8.10 12.84 27.24
CA ASP A 55 -6.68 12.79 27.61
C ASP A 55 -6.05 14.18 27.84
N CYS A 56 -6.86 15.20 28.12
CA CYS A 56 -6.44 16.59 28.36
C CYS A 56 -5.44 16.80 29.53
N ARG A 57 -4.91 15.71 30.11
CA ARG A 57 -3.94 15.69 31.21
C ARG A 57 -2.68 14.86 30.95
N ASP A 58 -2.40 14.40 29.72
CA ASP A 58 -1.08 13.85 29.40
C ASP A 58 -0.11 14.95 28.93
N PRO A 59 0.80 15.45 29.80
CA PRO A 59 1.79 16.45 29.41
C PRO A 59 2.76 15.97 28.32
N HIS A 60 2.76 14.69 27.96
CA HIS A 60 3.59 14.15 26.88
C HIS A 60 2.95 14.29 25.49
N ASN A 61 1.63 14.46 25.38
CA ASN A 61 0.96 14.57 24.09
C ASN A 61 0.83 16.03 23.62
N THR A 62 1.95 16.58 23.18
CA THR A 62 2.08 18.00 22.78
C THR A 62 1.71 18.30 21.32
N ASN A 63 1.39 17.27 20.52
CA ASN A 63 1.10 17.45 19.10
C ASN A 63 -0.39 17.80 18.91
N LYS A 64 -0.66 18.92 18.24
CA LYS A 64 -2.01 19.37 17.85
C LYS A 64 -2.43 18.83 16.49
N ALA A 65 -1.47 18.62 15.60
CA ALA A 65 -1.68 18.06 14.28
C ALA A 65 -0.44 17.29 13.83
N PHE A 66 -0.56 16.55 12.74
CA PHE A 66 0.55 15.91 12.05
C PHE A 66 0.62 16.40 10.61
N HIS A 67 1.83 16.67 10.14
CA HIS A 67 2.11 17.01 8.76
C HIS A 67 2.80 15.83 8.09
N LEU A 68 2.11 15.20 7.16
CA LEU A 68 2.61 14.14 6.31
C LEU A 68 2.90 14.70 4.91
N ILE A 69 4.09 14.41 4.40
CA ILE A 69 4.56 14.82 3.08
C ILE A 69 4.79 13.55 2.27
N GLN A 70 4.23 13.48 1.06
CA GLN A 70 4.43 12.41 0.10
C GLN A 70 4.97 13.03 -1.20
N ALA A 71 6.24 12.83 -1.50
CA ALA A 71 6.89 13.36 -2.69
C ALA A 71 7.14 12.26 -3.73
N PHE A 72 6.92 12.56 -5.01
CA PHE A 72 7.13 11.62 -6.13
C PHE A 72 8.39 11.99 -6.93
N SER A 73 8.87 11.09 -7.80
CA SER A 73 10.01 11.43 -8.65
C SER A 73 9.60 12.41 -9.77
N PRO A 74 10.50 13.34 -10.17
CA PRO A 74 10.22 14.27 -11.27
C PRO A 74 9.78 13.51 -12.53
N GLY A 75 8.66 13.94 -13.13
CA GLY A 75 8.11 13.36 -14.36
C GLY A 75 7.46 11.98 -14.22
N GLU A 76 7.31 11.46 -12.99
CA GLU A 76 6.74 10.13 -12.75
C GLU A 76 5.22 10.13 -12.63
N VAL A 77 4.62 11.26 -12.21
CA VAL A 77 3.19 11.37 -11.88
C VAL A 77 2.65 12.72 -12.33
N SER A 78 1.40 12.76 -12.78
CA SER A 78 0.65 14.01 -13.04
C SER A 78 0.15 14.65 -11.74
N TYR A 79 -0.31 15.90 -11.78
CA TYR A 79 -0.80 16.59 -10.60
C TYR A 79 -2.12 15.99 -10.09
N GLU A 80 -3.02 15.66 -11.02
CA GLU A 80 -4.30 15.00 -10.75
C GLU A 80 -4.09 13.64 -10.12
N GLU A 81 -3.22 12.83 -10.70
CA GLU A 81 -2.91 11.49 -10.22
C GLU A 81 -2.21 11.53 -8.85
N ALA A 82 -1.27 12.46 -8.65
CA ALA A 82 -0.65 12.66 -7.35
C ALA A 82 -1.69 13.05 -6.29
N HIS A 83 -2.59 13.98 -6.62
CA HIS A 83 -3.65 14.40 -5.70
C HIS A 83 -4.60 13.26 -5.37
N GLN A 84 -4.97 12.45 -6.37
CA GLN A 84 -5.80 11.26 -6.20
C GLN A 84 -5.14 10.22 -5.29
N ILE A 85 -3.86 9.91 -5.50
CA ILE A 85 -3.07 9.04 -4.61
C ILE A 85 -3.02 9.61 -3.18
N GLY A 86 -2.93 10.94 -3.04
CA GLY A 86 -2.98 11.65 -1.76
C GLY A 86 -4.30 11.45 -1.03
N LYS A 87 -5.43 11.51 -1.75
CA LYS A 87 -6.78 11.23 -1.21
C LYS A 87 -6.90 9.79 -0.73
N GLU A 88 -6.46 8.83 -1.55
CA GLU A 88 -6.46 7.41 -1.20
C GLU A 88 -5.59 7.12 0.02
N LEU A 89 -4.44 7.79 0.12
CA LEU A 89 -3.58 7.72 1.30
C LEU A 89 -4.29 8.26 2.54
N ALA A 90 -4.90 9.44 2.47
CA ALA A 90 -5.62 10.04 3.59
C ALA A 90 -6.79 9.15 4.04
N ASP A 91 -7.56 8.62 3.10
CA ASP A 91 -8.70 7.74 3.36
C ASP A 91 -8.28 6.44 4.04
N ARG A 92 -7.25 5.75 3.51
CA ARG A 92 -6.77 4.49 4.09
C ARG A 92 -6.03 4.69 5.41
N LEU A 93 -5.35 5.82 5.60
CA LEU A 93 -4.59 6.12 6.81
C LEU A 93 -5.46 6.62 7.97
N LEU A 94 -6.38 7.53 7.68
CA LEU A 94 -7.18 8.23 8.68
C LEU A 94 -8.56 7.62 8.85
N GLU A 95 -8.96 6.72 7.94
CA GLU A 95 -10.19 5.95 7.99
C GLU A 95 -11.44 6.83 8.16
N GLY A 96 -11.41 8.08 7.69
CA GLY A 96 -12.48 9.06 7.89
C GLY A 96 -12.76 9.42 9.35
N LYS A 97 -11.79 9.22 10.26
CA LYS A 97 -11.92 9.55 11.69
C LYS A 97 -11.30 10.90 12.05
N TYR A 98 -10.29 11.35 11.31
CA TYR A 98 -9.54 12.57 11.61
C TYR A 98 -9.86 13.66 10.60
N SER A 99 -10.07 14.89 11.09
CA SER A 99 -10.16 16.06 10.22
C SER A 99 -8.81 16.30 9.51
N TYR A 100 -8.83 16.56 8.20
CA TYR A 100 -7.59 16.79 7.45
C TYR A 100 -7.74 17.80 6.32
N VAL A 101 -6.60 18.37 5.91
CA VAL A 101 -6.41 19.18 4.71
C VAL A 101 -5.27 18.56 3.89
N LEU A 102 -5.55 18.25 2.63
CA LEU A 102 -4.65 17.71 1.63
C LEU A 102 -4.43 18.76 0.54
N THR A 103 -3.17 19.00 0.19
CA THR A 103 -2.80 19.87 -0.94
C THR A 103 -1.73 19.20 -1.79
N THR A 104 -1.72 19.47 -3.09
CA THR A 104 -0.67 19.03 -4.01
C THR A 104 0.13 20.23 -4.49
N HIS A 105 1.44 20.19 -4.29
CA HIS A 105 2.36 21.27 -4.64
C HIS A 105 3.15 20.93 -5.92
N THR A 106 3.33 21.94 -6.76
CA THR A 106 3.99 21.83 -8.08
C THR A 106 5.26 22.69 -8.19
N ASP A 107 5.58 23.45 -7.15
CA ASP A 107 6.55 24.56 -7.13
C ASP A 107 8.04 24.14 -7.18
N LYS A 108 8.39 22.91 -6.77
CA LYS A 108 9.79 22.50 -6.53
C LYS A 108 10.39 21.56 -7.57
N GLY A 109 9.89 21.60 -8.81
CA GLY A 109 10.38 20.75 -9.90
C GLY A 109 10.09 19.25 -9.71
N HIS A 110 9.27 18.90 -8.72
CA HIS A 110 8.70 17.56 -8.51
C HIS A 110 7.37 17.69 -7.75
N VAL A 111 6.45 16.78 -8.06
CA VAL A 111 5.11 16.76 -7.47
C VAL A 111 5.18 16.18 -6.06
N HIS A 112 4.51 16.83 -5.12
CA HIS A 112 4.40 16.33 -3.75
C HIS A 112 3.09 16.74 -3.09
N ASN A 113 2.55 15.84 -2.28
CA ASN A 113 1.37 16.07 -1.47
C ASN A 113 1.77 16.49 -0.05
N HIS A 114 1.00 17.42 0.51
CA HIS A 114 1.00 17.78 1.91
C HIS A 114 -0.36 17.42 2.52
N LEU A 115 -0.35 16.51 3.48
CA LEU A 115 -1.51 16.11 4.26
C LEU A 115 -1.31 16.57 5.70
N ILE A 116 -2.10 17.55 6.15
CA ILE A 116 -2.14 17.97 7.55
C ILE A 116 -3.42 17.44 8.17
N PHE A 117 -3.33 16.69 9.27
CA PHE A 117 -4.49 16.14 9.96
C PHE A 117 -4.44 16.38 11.47
N CYS A 118 -5.61 16.52 12.09
CA CYS A 118 -5.75 16.72 13.53
C CYS A 118 -5.15 15.54 14.30
N SER A 119 -4.50 15.79 15.44
CA SER A 119 -3.96 14.71 16.26
C SER A 119 -5.01 13.99 17.09
N ALA A 120 -6.27 14.42 17.07
CA ALA A 120 -7.40 13.78 17.74
C ALA A 120 -8.52 13.45 16.74
N ASP A 121 -9.21 12.33 16.99
CA ASP A 121 -10.29 11.86 16.14
C ASP A 121 -11.63 12.58 16.43
N ASN A 122 -12.50 12.70 15.42
CA ASN A 122 -13.75 13.44 15.47
C ASN A 122 -14.92 12.70 16.16
N ILE A 123 -14.76 11.42 16.48
CA ILE A 123 -15.81 10.52 16.98
C ILE A 123 -15.62 10.24 18.48
N THR A 124 -14.47 9.69 18.85
CA THR A 124 -14.11 9.28 20.20
C THR A 124 -13.20 10.28 20.91
N PHE A 125 -12.71 11.30 20.20
CA PHE A 125 -11.76 12.28 20.71
C PHE A 125 -10.50 11.63 21.30
N SER A 126 -10.08 10.50 20.72
CA SER A 126 -8.84 9.80 21.05
C SER A 126 -7.70 10.31 20.18
N HIS A 127 -6.50 10.35 20.75
CA HIS A 127 -5.33 10.81 20.00
C HIS A 127 -4.82 9.79 18.99
N TYR A 128 -4.28 10.30 17.88
CA TYR A 128 -3.54 9.53 16.90
C TYR A 128 -2.26 8.95 17.53
N HIS A 129 -2.13 7.63 17.45
CA HIS A 129 -1.00 6.93 18.04
C HIS A 129 0.24 6.98 17.12
N ASP A 130 1.07 8.01 17.28
CA ASP A 130 2.35 8.12 16.58
C ASP A 130 3.41 7.24 17.26
N CYS A 131 3.84 6.19 16.55
CA CYS A 131 4.93 5.35 16.99
C CYS A 131 5.69 4.83 15.77
N LYS A 132 6.91 4.32 16.01
CA LYS A 132 7.76 3.77 14.93
C LYS A 132 7.05 2.70 14.10
N LYS A 133 6.22 1.86 14.73
CA LYS A 133 5.41 0.85 14.04
C LYS A 133 4.41 1.51 13.09
N ASN A 134 3.78 2.61 13.51
CA ASN A 134 2.81 3.34 12.69
C ASN A 134 3.48 4.06 11.51
N TYR A 135 4.67 4.65 11.70
CA TYR A 135 5.47 5.17 10.60
C TYR A 135 5.76 4.13 9.51
N TRP A 136 6.14 2.90 9.90
CA TRP A 136 6.35 1.81 8.93
C TRP A 136 5.06 1.38 8.25
N LYS A 137 3.91 1.41 8.94
CA LYS A 137 2.61 1.18 8.31
C LYS A 137 2.32 2.22 7.23
N ILE A 138 2.51 3.49 7.51
CA ILE A 138 2.35 4.59 6.54
C ILE A 138 3.25 4.36 5.32
N ARG A 139 4.52 4.03 5.55
CA ARG A 139 5.48 3.80 4.47
C ARG A 139 5.06 2.62 3.58
N ASN A 140 4.69 1.49 4.19
CA ASN A 140 4.22 0.33 3.44
C ASN A 140 2.93 0.63 2.67
N LEU A 141 2.01 1.39 3.26
CA LEU A 141 0.77 1.82 2.61
C LEU A 141 1.07 2.66 1.36
N ILE A 142 2.01 3.59 1.44
CA ILE A 142 2.43 4.43 0.31
C ILE A 142 3.13 3.60 -0.77
N ASP A 143 3.99 2.66 -0.40
CA ASP A 143 4.61 1.74 -1.36
C ASP A 143 3.54 0.89 -2.07
N THR A 144 2.55 0.38 -1.34
CA THR A 144 1.41 -0.34 -1.95
C THR A 144 0.63 0.54 -2.92
N LEU A 145 0.26 1.77 -2.53
CA LEU A 145 -0.44 2.70 -3.41
C LEU A 145 0.39 3.03 -4.67
N CYS A 146 1.69 3.26 -4.51
CA CYS A 146 2.57 3.47 -5.66
C CYS A 146 2.59 2.26 -6.59
N GLN A 147 2.59 1.03 -6.07
CA GLN A 147 2.52 -0.18 -6.90
C GLN A 147 1.18 -0.32 -7.63
N GLU A 148 0.07 -0.04 -6.94
CA GLU A 148 -1.29 -0.07 -7.51
C GLU A 148 -1.42 0.93 -8.69
N HIS A 149 -0.73 2.08 -8.60
CA HIS A 149 -0.68 3.11 -9.64
C HIS A 149 0.54 2.99 -10.58
N ASN A 150 1.24 1.84 -10.59
CA ASN A 150 2.39 1.56 -11.47
C ASN A 150 3.62 2.51 -11.32
N LEU A 151 3.78 3.14 -10.15
CA LEU A 151 4.89 4.00 -9.78
C LEU A 151 6.04 3.22 -9.09
N SER A 152 7.23 3.81 -9.04
CA SER A 152 8.42 3.14 -8.48
C SER A 152 8.53 3.23 -6.95
N THR A 153 8.81 2.09 -6.29
CA THR A 153 8.88 1.95 -4.82
C THR A 153 10.26 1.66 -4.24
N ILE A 154 10.43 1.92 -2.94
CA ILE A 154 11.69 1.71 -2.22
C ILE A 154 11.63 0.40 -1.43
N MET A 155 12.43 -0.60 -1.82
CA MET A 155 12.60 -1.80 -1.00
C MET A 155 13.42 -1.49 0.27
N PRO A 156 12.96 -1.87 1.48
CA PRO A 156 13.72 -1.67 2.71
C PRO A 156 15.00 -2.52 2.67
N ASP A 157 16.15 -1.88 2.49
CA ASP A 157 17.47 -2.54 2.47
C ASP A 157 18.11 -2.66 3.86
N GLY A 158 17.39 -2.25 4.91
CA GLY A 158 17.81 -2.32 6.31
C GLY A 158 18.92 -1.34 6.69
N LYS A 159 19.28 -0.38 5.84
CA LYS A 159 20.32 0.61 6.14
C LYS A 159 19.73 1.88 6.73
N LYS A 160 20.42 2.42 7.74
CA LYS A 160 20.15 3.75 8.29
C LYS A 160 20.37 4.78 7.16
N GLY A 161 19.45 5.74 6.99
CA GLY A 161 19.56 6.78 5.97
C GLY A 161 20.89 7.53 6.05
N MET A 162 21.49 7.82 4.89
CA MET A 162 22.77 8.53 4.79
C MET A 162 22.66 9.97 5.33
N LYS A 163 23.70 10.46 6.02
CA LYS A 163 23.77 11.87 6.44
C LYS A 163 23.95 12.77 5.21
N TYR A 164 23.40 14.00 5.25
CA TYR A 164 23.40 14.96 4.12
C TYR A 164 24.79 15.20 3.52
N ASN A 165 25.82 15.33 4.36
CA ASN A 165 27.21 15.55 3.92
C ASN A 165 27.80 14.31 3.23
N GLU A 166 27.34 13.12 3.63
CA GLU A 166 27.69 11.82 3.03
C GLU A 166 26.98 11.61 1.69
N TRP A 167 25.78 12.18 1.51
CA TRP A 167 25.03 12.17 0.25
C TRP A 167 25.68 13.07 -0.81
N ALA A 168 26.11 14.28 -0.42
CA ALA A 168 26.78 15.23 -1.32
C ALA A 168 28.14 14.71 -1.82
N ALA A 169 28.95 14.12 -0.94
CA ALA A 169 30.27 13.57 -1.29
C ALA A 169 30.17 12.30 -2.17
N ASN A 170 29.08 11.55 -2.09
CA ASN A 170 28.89 10.30 -2.84
C ASN A 170 28.37 10.49 -4.27
N LYS A 171 27.94 11.69 -4.69
CA LYS A 171 27.14 11.86 -5.92
C LYS A 171 27.84 11.42 -7.22
N SER A 172 29.18 11.47 -7.31
CA SER A 172 29.90 11.04 -8.53
C SER A 172 30.32 9.55 -8.52
N GLU A 173 30.75 9.01 -7.38
CA GLU A 173 31.23 7.61 -7.28
C GLU A 173 30.12 6.61 -6.91
N SER A 174 29.03 7.08 -6.28
CA SER A 174 27.87 6.24 -5.93
C SER A 174 26.92 6.01 -7.09
N SER A 175 26.82 6.90 -8.09
CA SER A 175 25.96 6.71 -9.26
C SER A 175 26.33 5.43 -10.03
N LYS A 176 27.63 5.24 -10.31
CA LYS A 176 28.14 4.06 -11.03
C LYS A 176 28.05 2.76 -10.22
N LYS A 177 28.33 2.80 -8.90
CA LYS A 177 28.13 1.65 -8.00
C LYS A 177 26.64 1.33 -7.84
N THR A 178 25.76 2.32 -7.90
CA THR A 178 24.30 2.14 -7.84
C THR A 178 23.78 1.51 -9.12
N GLN A 179 24.28 1.94 -10.28
CA GLN A 179 24.00 1.31 -11.57
C GLN A 179 24.46 -0.15 -11.58
N LEU A 180 25.69 -0.44 -11.13
CA LEU A 180 26.18 -1.83 -11.00
C LEU A 180 25.31 -2.68 -10.06
N ARG A 181 24.83 -2.13 -8.93
CA ARG A 181 23.89 -2.85 -8.05
C ARG A 181 22.55 -3.11 -8.73
N LYS A 182 22.05 -2.15 -9.52
CA LYS A 182 20.81 -2.28 -10.29
C LYS A 182 20.95 -3.38 -11.34
N ASP A 183 22.04 -3.39 -12.09
CA ASP A 183 22.35 -4.42 -13.08
C ASP A 183 22.49 -5.80 -12.44
N ILE A 184 23.27 -5.94 -11.35
CA ILE A 184 23.39 -7.22 -10.63
C ILE A 184 22.03 -7.71 -10.16
N ASN A 185 21.19 -6.85 -9.60
CA ASN A 185 19.86 -7.23 -9.13
C ASN A 185 18.92 -7.61 -10.28
N GLN A 186 18.96 -6.89 -11.40
CA GLN A 186 18.17 -7.22 -12.59
C GLN A 186 18.60 -8.57 -13.17
N THR A 187 19.91 -8.81 -13.29
CA THR A 187 20.45 -10.08 -13.78
C THR A 187 20.08 -11.23 -12.85
N ILE A 188 20.25 -11.07 -11.52
CA ILE A 188 19.81 -12.07 -10.53
C ILE A 188 18.32 -12.39 -10.69
N ARG A 189 17.46 -11.46 -11.12
CA ARG A 189 16.01 -11.73 -11.33
C ARG A 189 15.75 -12.63 -12.55
N ILE A 190 16.57 -12.54 -13.58
CA ILE A 190 16.38 -13.21 -14.86
C ILE A 190 17.04 -14.60 -14.89
N VAL A 191 18.23 -14.72 -14.30
CA VAL A 191 19.05 -15.93 -14.37
C VAL A 191 18.66 -16.98 -13.33
N SER A 192 18.85 -18.25 -13.70
CA SER A 192 18.54 -19.42 -12.88
C SER A 192 19.79 -20.11 -12.32
N THR A 193 20.96 -19.85 -12.93
CA THR A 193 22.25 -20.38 -12.46
C THR A 193 23.29 -19.27 -12.26
N TYR A 194 24.30 -19.54 -11.43
CA TYR A 194 25.41 -18.59 -11.23
C TYR A 194 26.28 -18.46 -12.49
N SER A 195 26.35 -19.48 -13.34
CA SER A 195 27.07 -19.40 -14.63
C SER A 195 26.39 -18.39 -15.56
N GLU A 196 25.06 -18.50 -15.73
CA GLU A 196 24.27 -17.53 -16.52
C GLU A 196 24.41 -16.10 -16.00
N PHE A 197 24.47 -15.93 -14.68
CA PHE A 197 24.71 -14.62 -14.07
C PHE A 197 25.99 -13.97 -14.59
N LEU A 198 27.09 -14.74 -14.69
CA LEU A 198 28.37 -14.21 -15.18
C LEU A 198 28.26 -13.82 -16.66
N THR A 199 27.69 -14.70 -17.50
CA THR A 199 27.51 -14.43 -18.93
C THR A 199 26.66 -13.19 -19.20
N PHE A 200 25.56 -12.99 -18.46
CA PHE A 200 24.70 -11.81 -18.62
C PHE A 200 25.37 -10.52 -18.16
N MET A 201 26.19 -10.59 -17.12
CA MET A 201 26.93 -9.42 -16.64
C MET A 201 28.06 -9.04 -17.62
N GLU A 202 28.72 -10.02 -18.23
CA GLU A 202 29.68 -9.79 -19.32
C GLU A 202 29.01 -9.20 -20.56
N ALA A 203 27.84 -9.71 -20.95
CA ALA A 203 27.05 -9.17 -22.06
C ALA A 203 26.57 -7.72 -21.82
N LYS A 204 26.38 -7.32 -20.56
CA LYS A 204 26.13 -5.93 -20.15
C LYS A 204 27.38 -5.05 -20.14
N GLY A 205 28.53 -5.58 -20.58
CA GLY A 205 29.79 -4.86 -20.72
C GLY A 205 30.64 -4.83 -19.45
N TYR A 206 30.43 -5.72 -18.48
CA TYR A 206 31.28 -5.80 -17.28
C TYR A 206 32.35 -6.88 -17.41
N GLU A 207 33.62 -6.51 -17.21
CA GLU A 207 34.71 -7.47 -17.01
C GLU A 207 34.64 -8.03 -15.58
N ILE A 208 34.60 -9.36 -15.46
CA ILE A 208 34.46 -10.05 -14.17
C ILE A 208 35.73 -10.86 -13.86
N LYS A 209 36.23 -10.72 -12.63
CA LYS A 209 37.39 -11.48 -12.12
C LYS A 209 37.09 -12.14 -10.78
N ASN A 210 37.73 -13.28 -10.54
CA ASN A 210 37.63 -14.06 -9.29
C ASN A 210 36.20 -14.52 -8.99
N ALA A 211 35.48 -14.95 -10.02
CA ALA A 211 34.10 -15.40 -9.90
C ALA A 211 33.96 -16.84 -9.37
N GLU A 212 35.03 -17.63 -9.44
CA GLU A 212 35.06 -19.05 -9.09
C GLU A 212 34.99 -19.32 -7.57
N PHE A 213 34.61 -20.55 -7.24
CA PHE A 213 34.53 -21.09 -5.87
C PHE A 213 35.56 -22.21 -5.70
N GLY A 214 36.31 -22.21 -4.59
CA GLY A 214 37.33 -23.21 -4.27
C GLY A 214 38.41 -22.66 -3.34
N GLU A 215 39.21 -23.55 -2.73
CA GLU A 215 40.28 -23.20 -1.77
C GLU A 215 41.35 -22.27 -2.36
N ASN A 216 41.60 -22.36 -3.67
CA ASN A 216 42.56 -21.51 -4.39
C ASN A 216 41.94 -20.23 -4.98
N SER A 217 40.63 -19.98 -4.75
CA SER A 217 39.93 -18.81 -5.32
C SER A 217 40.08 -17.56 -4.44
N ARG A 218 40.28 -16.38 -5.06
CA ARG A 218 40.32 -15.13 -4.28
C ARG A 218 38.97 -14.83 -3.62
N LYS A 219 39.01 -14.24 -2.43
CA LYS A 219 37.85 -13.99 -1.55
C LYS A 219 36.72 -13.15 -2.17
N TYR A 220 37.02 -12.23 -3.10
CA TYR A 220 36.00 -11.30 -3.62
C TYR A 220 35.93 -11.34 -5.14
N ILE A 221 34.72 -11.53 -5.67
CA ILE A 221 34.40 -11.23 -7.07
C ILE A 221 34.62 -9.75 -7.34
N THR A 222 35.12 -9.43 -8.52
CA THR A 222 35.47 -8.07 -8.91
C THR A 222 34.83 -7.74 -10.25
N PHE A 223 34.17 -6.58 -10.34
CA PHE A 223 33.49 -6.08 -11.53
C PHE A 223 34.20 -4.81 -12.03
N ARG A 224 34.40 -4.70 -13.33
CA ARG A 224 34.92 -3.50 -13.97
C ARG A 224 34.08 -3.18 -15.21
N SER A 225 33.54 -1.97 -15.27
CA SER A 225 32.94 -1.43 -16.49
C SER A 225 33.99 -0.60 -17.24
N PRO A 226 33.93 -0.50 -18.59
CA PRO A 226 34.79 0.37 -19.40
C PRO A 226 34.86 1.80 -18.85
N ASP A 227 33.75 2.30 -18.32
CA ASP A 227 33.62 3.68 -17.81
C ASP A 227 34.09 3.84 -16.35
N MET A 228 34.63 2.79 -15.73
CA MET A 228 35.17 2.81 -14.37
C MET A 228 36.70 2.78 -14.37
N SER A 229 37.32 3.82 -13.80
CA SER A 229 38.77 3.90 -13.64
C SER A 229 39.31 2.86 -12.65
N ARG A 230 38.48 2.40 -11.70
CA ARG A 230 38.88 1.42 -10.67
C ARG A 230 37.89 0.25 -10.63
N PRO A 231 38.37 -1.00 -10.54
CA PRO A 231 37.53 -2.16 -10.38
C PRO A 231 36.83 -2.17 -9.01
N VAL A 232 35.58 -2.64 -8.97
CA VAL A 232 34.72 -2.64 -7.79
C VAL A 232 34.59 -4.07 -7.25
N ARG A 233 34.89 -4.26 -5.96
CA ARG A 233 34.78 -5.56 -5.30
C ARG A 233 33.34 -5.82 -4.84
N GLY A 234 32.85 -7.03 -5.09
CA GLY A 234 31.67 -7.62 -4.48
C GLY A 234 31.92 -7.97 -3.01
N SER A 235 32.08 -6.95 -2.16
CA SER A 235 32.29 -7.12 -0.72
C SER A 235 31.24 -6.36 0.08
N ALA A 236 31.04 -6.78 1.34
CA ALA A 236 30.14 -6.12 2.28
C ALA A 236 30.45 -4.62 2.45
N LYS A 237 31.72 -4.23 2.38
CA LYS A 237 32.18 -2.84 2.55
C LYS A 237 32.04 -2.00 1.28
N SER A 238 32.06 -2.61 0.10
CA SER A 238 32.05 -1.90 -1.20
C SER A 238 30.66 -1.86 -1.82
N LEU A 239 30.12 -3.02 -2.21
CA LEU A 239 28.80 -3.12 -2.83
C LEU A 239 27.69 -3.41 -1.82
N GLY A 240 28.03 -3.95 -0.65
CA GLY A 240 27.08 -4.34 0.38
C GLY A 240 27.00 -5.86 0.51
N LYS A 241 26.49 -6.34 1.65
CA LYS A 241 26.49 -7.76 2.00
C LYS A 241 25.78 -8.66 0.96
N ASN A 242 24.78 -8.13 0.24
CA ASN A 242 24.02 -8.87 -0.77
C ASN A 242 24.71 -9.06 -2.13
N PHE A 243 25.94 -8.54 -2.28
CA PHE A 243 26.67 -8.52 -3.54
C PHE A 243 28.03 -9.24 -3.43
N THR A 244 28.22 -10.08 -2.43
CA THR A 244 29.37 -11.00 -2.39
C THR A 244 29.14 -12.18 -3.32
N LYS A 245 30.19 -12.87 -3.78
CA LYS A 245 30.05 -13.99 -4.71
C LYS A 245 29.20 -15.12 -4.11
N GLU A 246 29.41 -15.40 -2.82
CA GLU A 246 28.64 -16.38 -2.05
C GLU A 246 27.18 -15.94 -1.95
N ARG A 247 26.94 -14.67 -1.62
CA ARG A 247 25.58 -14.17 -1.43
C ARG A 247 24.83 -14.00 -2.74
N ILE A 248 25.50 -13.70 -3.85
CA ILE A 248 24.90 -13.68 -5.20
C ILE A 248 24.50 -15.09 -5.59
N LYS A 249 25.40 -16.07 -5.44
CA LYS A 249 25.11 -17.50 -5.67
C LYS A 249 23.95 -17.97 -4.79
N GLU A 250 24.02 -17.71 -3.48
CA GLU A 250 22.96 -18.04 -2.52
C GLU A 250 21.65 -17.31 -2.85
N ARG A 251 21.64 -16.10 -3.41
CA ARG A 251 20.39 -15.42 -3.81
C ARG A 251 19.76 -16.02 -5.07
N ILE A 252 20.59 -16.53 -5.98
CA ILE A 252 20.15 -17.28 -7.15
C ILE A 252 19.63 -18.66 -6.70
N GLU A 253 20.32 -19.31 -5.76
CA GLU A 253 19.93 -20.61 -5.19
C GLU A 253 18.76 -20.53 -4.21
N ASN A 254 18.62 -19.46 -3.43
CA ASN A 254 17.50 -19.25 -2.50
C ASN A 254 16.20 -18.89 -3.20
N LYS A 255 16.25 -18.45 -4.46
CA LYS A 255 15.05 -18.51 -5.31
C LYS A 255 14.55 -19.94 -5.47
N ARG A 256 15.45 -20.93 -5.44
CA ARG A 256 15.09 -22.36 -5.35
C ARG A 256 14.75 -22.75 -3.91
N GLN A 257 15.48 -22.29 -2.88
CA GLN A 257 15.27 -22.74 -1.50
C GLN A 257 14.12 -22.08 -0.73
N LYS A 258 13.59 -20.91 -1.14
CA LYS A 258 12.30 -20.38 -0.59
C LYS A 258 11.10 -21.27 -0.93
N ALA A 259 11.28 -22.30 -1.76
CA ALA A 259 10.35 -23.40 -1.93
C ALA A 259 10.46 -24.48 -0.82
N ILE A 260 11.36 -24.33 0.17
CA ILE A 260 11.69 -25.33 1.19
C ILE A 260 11.38 -24.77 2.60
N PHE A 261 10.11 -24.53 2.88
CA PHE A 261 9.56 -24.84 4.20
C PHE A 261 8.98 -26.27 4.12
N PRO A 262 8.70 -27.00 5.21
CA PRO A 262 7.76 -28.12 5.14
C PRO A 262 6.37 -27.52 4.90
N SER A 263 6.20 -26.95 3.71
CA SER A 263 4.93 -26.79 3.06
C SER A 263 4.45 -28.22 2.93
N VAL A 264 3.26 -28.51 3.42
CA VAL A 264 2.43 -29.46 2.69
C VAL A 264 2.47 -28.93 1.25
N HIS A 265 3.30 -29.53 0.40
CA HIS A 265 3.48 -29.09 -0.97
C HIS A 265 2.20 -29.55 -1.64
N ASN A 266 1.13 -28.75 -1.51
CA ASN A 266 -0.12 -29.02 -2.20
C ASN A 266 0.09 -28.84 -3.71
N LYS A 267 1.23 -28.32 -4.17
CA LYS A 267 1.52 -28.13 -5.58
C LYS A 267 2.28 -29.32 -6.15
N LEU A 268 1.89 -29.77 -7.32
CA LEU A 268 2.56 -30.86 -8.04
C LEU A 268 4.06 -30.61 -8.26
N ILE A 269 4.81 -31.70 -8.22
CA ILE A 269 6.24 -31.78 -8.58
C ILE A 269 6.35 -31.98 -10.09
N ASP A 270 7.12 -31.13 -10.76
CA ASP A 270 7.40 -31.26 -12.20
C ASP A 270 8.37 -32.43 -12.46
N THR A 271 7.85 -33.49 -13.07
CA THR A 271 8.58 -34.74 -13.35
C THR A 271 9.56 -34.61 -14.53
N ASN A 272 9.39 -33.57 -15.36
CA ASN A 272 10.26 -33.23 -16.47
C ASN A 272 11.35 -32.22 -16.09
N ALA A 273 11.38 -31.79 -14.82
CA ALA A 273 12.39 -30.87 -14.35
C ALA A 273 13.81 -31.46 -14.58
N PRO A 274 14.82 -30.65 -14.99
CA PRO A 274 16.15 -31.16 -15.38
C PRO A 274 16.88 -31.96 -14.29
N ASN A 275 16.47 -31.82 -13.03
CA ASN A 275 17.00 -32.52 -11.86
C ASN A 275 16.26 -33.84 -11.52
N ILE A 276 15.14 -34.12 -12.20
CA ILE A 276 14.33 -35.35 -12.04
C ILE A 276 14.35 -36.15 -13.36
N ALA A 277 14.32 -35.46 -14.51
CA ALA A 277 14.44 -36.04 -15.84
C ALA A 277 15.72 -36.87 -15.99
N GLY A 278 15.57 -38.14 -16.39
CA GLY A 278 16.68 -39.08 -16.60
C GLY A 278 17.03 -39.96 -15.40
N ASN A 279 16.46 -39.72 -14.20
CA ASN A 279 16.58 -40.63 -13.06
C ASN A 279 15.24 -41.33 -12.78
N ILE A 280 15.16 -42.61 -13.17
CA ILE A 280 13.95 -43.43 -13.06
C ILE A 280 13.43 -43.52 -11.62
N GLY A 281 14.33 -43.54 -10.63
CA GLY A 281 13.95 -43.58 -9.21
C GLY A 281 13.29 -42.29 -8.74
N LEU A 282 13.85 -41.13 -9.11
CA LEU A 282 13.30 -39.82 -8.77
C LEU A 282 11.98 -39.55 -9.52
N GLN A 283 11.85 -39.99 -10.77
CA GLN A 283 10.58 -39.92 -11.51
C GLN A 283 9.48 -40.74 -10.84
N LYS A 284 9.76 -41.99 -10.43
CA LYS A 284 8.79 -42.83 -9.71
C LYS A 284 8.39 -42.21 -8.37
N TRP A 285 9.34 -41.64 -7.64
CA TRP A 285 9.06 -40.93 -6.39
C TRP A 285 8.17 -39.70 -6.64
N ALA A 286 8.49 -38.86 -7.61
CA ALA A 286 7.72 -37.66 -7.95
C ALA A 286 6.29 -38.01 -8.40
N ASN A 287 6.13 -39.05 -9.22
CA ASN A 287 4.80 -39.54 -9.62
C ASN A 287 3.98 -40.04 -8.43
N LYS A 288 4.60 -40.79 -7.51
CA LYS A 288 3.93 -41.27 -6.29
C LYS A 288 3.50 -40.13 -5.38
N GLU A 289 4.32 -39.10 -5.26
CA GLU A 289 4.01 -37.94 -4.42
C GLU A 289 2.93 -37.05 -5.06
N ASN A 290 3.01 -36.82 -6.38
CA ASN A 290 1.95 -36.15 -7.15
C ASN A 290 0.60 -36.86 -7.02
N LEU A 291 0.58 -38.20 -7.08
CA LEU A 291 -0.64 -38.98 -6.89
C LEU A 291 -1.24 -38.77 -5.49
N LYS A 292 -0.41 -38.68 -4.44
CA LYS A 292 -0.91 -38.38 -3.08
C LYS A 292 -1.49 -36.97 -2.98
N ILE A 293 -0.81 -36.00 -3.59
CA ILE A 293 -1.27 -34.60 -3.63
C ILE A 293 -2.64 -34.54 -4.31
N VAL A 294 -2.76 -35.13 -5.50
CA VAL A 294 -4.00 -35.17 -6.30
C VAL A 294 -5.10 -35.93 -5.57
N SER A 295 -4.80 -37.06 -4.94
CA SER A 295 -5.78 -37.80 -4.14
C SER A 295 -6.29 -36.97 -2.96
N ALA A 296 -5.39 -36.26 -2.26
CA ALA A 296 -5.77 -35.37 -1.17
C ALA A 296 -6.63 -34.19 -1.65
N GLU A 297 -6.31 -33.62 -2.81
CA GLU A 297 -7.07 -32.51 -3.40
C GLU A 297 -8.42 -32.93 -3.98
N TYR A 298 -8.49 -34.11 -4.59
CA TYR A 298 -9.75 -34.70 -5.01
C TYR A 298 -10.65 -34.98 -3.80
N ASN A 299 -10.09 -35.48 -2.69
CA ASN A 299 -10.84 -35.64 -1.45
C ASN A 299 -11.34 -34.30 -0.90
N LYS A 300 -10.54 -33.23 -0.98
CA LYS A 300 -11.01 -31.87 -0.62
C LYS A 300 -12.14 -31.41 -1.52
N MET A 301 -12.02 -31.59 -2.83
CA MET A 301 -13.09 -31.30 -3.79
C MET A 301 -14.40 -32.01 -3.39
N LEU A 302 -14.34 -33.29 -3.01
CA LEU A 302 -15.48 -34.04 -2.49
C LEU A 302 -16.03 -33.48 -1.17
N THR A 303 -15.18 -33.00 -0.26
CA THR A 303 -15.67 -32.34 0.98
C THR A 303 -16.42 -31.03 0.71
N HIS A 304 -16.16 -30.38 -0.42
CA HIS A 304 -16.93 -29.24 -0.92
C HIS A 304 -18.17 -29.65 -1.72
N ASN A 305 -18.51 -30.95 -1.77
CA ASN A 305 -19.59 -31.51 -2.58
C ASN A 305 -19.44 -31.20 -4.09
N LEU A 306 -18.20 -31.21 -4.56
CA LEU A 306 -17.84 -31.03 -5.96
C LEU A 306 -17.34 -32.39 -6.49
N HIS A 307 -17.93 -32.85 -7.59
CA HIS A 307 -17.69 -34.19 -8.12
C HIS A 307 -16.97 -34.19 -9.47
N ASN A 308 -16.89 -33.04 -10.15
CA ASN A 308 -16.22 -32.93 -11.45
C ASN A 308 -15.62 -31.52 -11.67
N PHE A 309 -14.83 -31.39 -12.74
CA PHE A 309 -14.18 -30.13 -13.11
C PHE A 309 -15.15 -29.00 -13.43
N SER A 310 -16.27 -29.31 -14.09
CA SER A 310 -17.28 -28.29 -14.43
C SER A 310 -17.85 -27.68 -13.16
N GLU A 311 -18.26 -28.51 -12.20
CA GLU A 311 -18.77 -28.05 -10.90
C GLU A 311 -17.74 -27.21 -10.12
N LEU A 312 -16.46 -27.58 -10.19
CA LEU A 312 -15.36 -26.82 -9.57
C LEU A 312 -15.17 -25.45 -10.23
N GLU A 313 -15.15 -25.39 -11.57
CA GLU A 313 -15.04 -24.14 -12.33
C GLU A 313 -16.25 -23.23 -12.10
N ASP A 314 -17.47 -23.79 -12.13
CA ASP A 314 -18.71 -23.08 -11.85
C ASP A 314 -18.72 -22.51 -10.42
N ARG A 315 -18.22 -23.28 -9.43
CA ARG A 315 -18.10 -22.82 -8.05
C ARG A 315 -17.11 -21.66 -7.91
N ILE A 316 -15.94 -21.76 -8.55
CA ILE A 316 -14.94 -20.68 -8.56
C ILE A 316 -15.53 -19.41 -9.19
N ALA A 317 -16.19 -19.55 -10.35
CA ALA A 317 -16.83 -18.43 -11.03
C ALA A 317 -17.92 -17.77 -10.17
N LEU A 318 -18.76 -18.58 -9.52
CA LEU A 318 -19.80 -18.11 -8.60
C LEU A 318 -19.20 -17.31 -7.42
N LEU A 319 -18.16 -17.85 -6.78
CA LEU A 319 -17.49 -17.16 -5.67
C LEU A 319 -16.85 -15.84 -6.09
N HIS A 320 -16.25 -15.77 -7.29
CA HIS A 320 -15.73 -14.52 -7.85
C HIS A 320 -16.84 -13.48 -8.06
N MET A 321 -17.99 -13.90 -8.58
CA MET A 321 -19.17 -13.01 -8.73
C MET A 321 -19.66 -12.50 -7.37
N GLN A 322 -19.83 -13.40 -6.39
CA GLN A 322 -20.26 -13.04 -5.03
C GLN A 322 -19.26 -12.11 -4.33
N GLN A 323 -17.95 -12.38 -4.48
CA GLN A 323 -16.89 -11.52 -3.96
C GLN A 323 -16.97 -10.10 -4.53
N LYS A 324 -17.20 -9.97 -5.83
CA LYS A 324 -17.33 -8.67 -6.50
C LYS A 324 -18.57 -7.90 -6.01
N GLU A 325 -19.69 -8.59 -5.85
CA GLU A 325 -20.94 -7.99 -5.34
C GLU A 325 -20.77 -7.49 -3.89
N VAL A 326 -20.21 -8.33 -3.01
CA VAL A 326 -19.92 -7.95 -1.62
C VAL A 326 -18.95 -6.78 -1.57
N ASN A 327 -17.89 -6.78 -2.38
CA ASN A 327 -16.93 -5.67 -2.43
C ASN A 327 -17.60 -4.35 -2.84
N THR A 328 -18.49 -4.38 -3.83
CA THR A 328 -19.27 -3.20 -4.25
C THR A 328 -20.11 -2.66 -3.10
N SER A 329 -20.73 -3.55 -2.32
CA SER A 329 -21.50 -3.18 -1.13
C SER A 329 -20.62 -2.59 -0.02
N VAL A 330 -19.45 -3.16 0.23
CA VAL A 330 -18.48 -2.65 1.22
C VAL A 330 -18.03 -1.24 0.85
N VAL A 331 -17.67 -1.00 -0.41
CA VAL A 331 -17.26 0.33 -0.89
C VAL A 331 -18.40 1.36 -0.75
N SER A 332 -19.63 0.97 -1.10
CA SER A 332 -20.80 1.84 -0.91
C SER A 332 -21.02 2.20 0.57
N LEU A 333 -20.94 1.21 1.47
CA LEU A 333 -21.05 1.44 2.91
C LEU A 333 -19.92 2.32 3.46
N GLU A 334 -18.70 2.16 2.96
CA GLU A 334 -17.58 3.04 3.34
C GLU A 334 -17.84 4.51 2.98
N SER A 335 -18.39 4.75 1.80
CA SER A 335 -18.79 6.10 1.39
C SER A 335 -19.88 6.67 2.30
N GLN A 336 -20.91 5.88 2.60
CA GLN A 336 -21.99 6.29 3.49
C GLN A 336 -21.51 6.58 4.92
N ILE A 337 -20.64 5.72 5.47
CA ILE A 337 -19.99 5.89 6.78
C ILE A 337 -19.19 7.19 6.80
N ARG A 338 -18.42 7.47 5.75
CA ARG A 338 -17.60 8.68 5.65
C ARG A 338 -18.47 9.94 5.69
N HIS A 339 -19.48 9.99 4.83
CA HIS A 339 -20.41 11.12 4.78
C HIS A 339 -21.15 11.31 6.12
N LEU A 340 -21.66 10.22 6.70
CA LEU A 340 -22.39 10.29 7.96
C LEU A 340 -21.52 10.72 9.15
N ARG A 341 -20.22 10.36 9.16
CA ARG A 341 -19.26 10.83 10.17
C ARG A 341 -19.05 12.34 10.11
N GLU A 342 -18.93 12.87 8.89
CA GLU A 342 -18.82 14.31 8.68
C GLU A 342 -20.09 15.04 9.16
N MET A 343 -21.26 14.54 8.77
CA MET A 343 -22.54 15.11 9.22
C MET A 343 -22.71 15.02 10.73
N LEU A 344 -22.33 13.91 11.35
CA LEU A 344 -22.38 13.75 12.81
C LEU A 344 -21.46 14.74 13.52
N LYS A 345 -20.26 15.00 12.99
CA LYS A 345 -19.34 16.00 13.53
C LYS A 345 -20.01 17.38 13.53
N TYR A 346 -20.49 17.83 12.39
CA TYR A 346 -21.10 19.15 12.26
C TYR A 346 -22.41 19.26 13.05
N ALA A 347 -23.21 18.20 13.12
CA ALA A 347 -24.40 18.14 13.96
C ALA A 347 -24.07 18.39 15.45
N LYS A 348 -23.02 17.74 15.97
CA LYS A 348 -22.54 17.94 17.35
C LYS A 348 -22.00 19.36 17.55
N GLN A 349 -21.26 19.90 16.59
CA GLN A 349 -20.76 21.29 16.65
C GLN A 349 -21.90 22.31 16.64
N TYR A 350 -22.88 22.16 15.75
CA TYR A 350 -24.07 23.01 15.68
C TYR A 350 -24.82 23.03 17.01
N GLN A 351 -25.15 21.85 17.54
CA GLN A 351 -25.88 21.73 18.82
C GLN A 351 -25.10 22.36 19.98
N LYS A 352 -23.78 22.12 20.06
CA LYS A 352 -22.94 22.65 21.15
C LYS A 352 -22.80 24.17 21.08
N ASN A 353 -22.67 24.73 19.88
CA ASN A 353 -22.35 26.15 19.72
C ASN A 353 -23.59 27.04 19.55
N LYS A 354 -24.78 26.46 19.37
CA LYS A 354 -26.05 27.19 19.18
C LYS A 354 -26.32 28.27 20.23
N ILE A 355 -26.02 27.99 21.50
CA ILE A 355 -26.23 28.95 22.59
C ILE A 355 -25.45 30.26 22.38
N TYR A 356 -24.24 30.19 21.81
CA TYR A 356 -23.43 31.38 21.58
C TYR A 356 -24.00 32.23 20.45
N ASP A 357 -24.55 31.60 19.42
CA ASP A 357 -25.21 32.30 18.33
C ASP A 357 -26.54 32.94 18.78
N ASP A 358 -27.37 32.21 19.54
CA ASP A 358 -28.62 32.73 20.10
C ASP A 358 -28.37 33.97 21.00
N HIS A 359 -27.31 33.92 21.82
CA HIS A 359 -26.90 35.05 22.66
C HIS A 359 -26.27 36.19 21.86
N TYR A 360 -25.54 35.90 20.77
CA TYR A 360 -25.00 36.92 19.87
C TYR A 360 -26.15 37.70 19.20
N LYS A 361 -27.16 37.00 18.67
CA LYS A 361 -28.34 37.61 18.02
C LYS A 361 -29.19 38.45 18.98
N SER A 362 -29.19 38.13 20.26
CA SER A 362 -29.94 38.85 21.30
C SER A 362 -29.08 39.84 22.12
N SER A 363 -27.79 39.98 21.80
CA SER A 363 -26.86 40.86 22.53
C SER A 363 -27.16 42.33 22.26
N LYS A 364 -27.04 43.16 23.30
CA LYS A 364 -27.09 44.63 23.17
C LYS A 364 -25.85 45.22 22.50
N ASP A 365 -24.73 44.51 22.56
CA ASP A 365 -23.46 44.87 21.93
C ASP A 365 -22.91 43.63 21.20
N PRO A 366 -23.34 43.41 19.94
CA PRO A 366 -22.96 42.24 19.16
C PRO A 366 -21.45 42.17 18.91
N ASP A 367 -20.80 43.30 18.57
CA ASP A 367 -19.36 43.32 18.24
C ASP A 367 -18.49 42.86 19.41
N ARG A 368 -18.80 43.34 20.63
CA ARG A 368 -18.07 42.90 21.83
C ARG A 368 -18.33 41.43 22.13
N TYR A 369 -19.56 40.96 21.96
CA TYR A 369 -19.89 39.55 22.18
C TYR A 369 -19.18 38.65 21.16
N PHE A 370 -19.18 39.04 19.88
CA PHE A 370 -18.49 38.36 18.81
C PHE A 370 -17.00 38.22 19.12
N ARG A 371 -16.30 39.30 19.46
CA ARG A 371 -14.86 39.25 19.82
C ARG A 371 -14.56 38.30 20.99
N LYS A 372 -15.53 38.08 21.88
CA LYS A 372 -15.37 37.17 23.03
C LYS A 372 -15.62 35.71 22.68
N TYR A 373 -16.56 35.43 21.77
CA TYR A 373 -17.03 34.08 21.42
C TYR A 373 -16.87 33.77 19.93
N GLU A 374 -15.92 34.43 19.28
CA GLU A 374 -15.69 34.41 17.83
C GLU A 374 -15.59 32.97 17.31
N SER A 375 -14.75 32.15 17.95
CA SER A 375 -14.56 30.76 17.54
C SER A 375 -15.85 29.95 17.60
N GLN A 376 -16.65 30.10 18.66
CA GLN A 376 -17.92 29.37 18.82
C GLN A 376 -18.93 29.80 17.78
N ILE A 377 -19.02 31.11 17.49
CA ILE A 377 -19.94 31.66 16.50
C ILE A 377 -19.54 31.24 15.08
N ILE A 378 -18.24 31.28 14.74
CA ILE A 378 -17.75 30.81 13.43
C ILE A 378 -17.98 29.30 13.27
N LEU A 379 -17.69 28.49 14.29
CA LEU A 379 -17.94 27.04 14.25
C LEU A 379 -19.44 26.72 14.17
N PHE A 380 -20.29 27.52 14.81
CA PHE A 380 -21.75 27.40 14.65
C PHE A 380 -22.17 27.69 13.21
N ALA A 381 -21.79 28.83 12.66
CA ALA A 381 -22.15 29.24 11.31
C ALA A 381 -21.62 28.27 10.25
N GLY A 382 -20.38 27.79 10.41
CA GLY A 382 -19.80 26.77 9.53
C GLY A 382 -20.54 25.44 9.60
N ALA A 383 -20.92 24.98 10.81
CA ALA A 383 -21.70 23.76 10.97
C ALA A 383 -23.13 23.91 10.41
N GLU A 384 -23.77 25.06 10.62
CA GLU A 384 -25.08 25.40 10.04
C GLU A 384 -25.06 25.29 8.51
N HIS A 385 -24.08 25.95 7.88
CA HIS A 385 -23.91 25.94 6.43
C HIS A 385 -23.73 24.53 5.87
N ILE A 386 -22.76 23.76 6.40
CA ILE A 386 -22.47 22.41 5.91
C ILE A 386 -23.69 21.48 6.07
N LEU A 387 -24.40 21.54 7.19
CA LEU A 387 -25.60 20.72 7.40
C LEU A 387 -26.71 21.08 6.41
N GLN A 388 -26.94 22.38 6.15
CA GLN A 388 -27.95 22.84 5.19
C GLN A 388 -27.62 22.47 3.75
N GLU A 389 -26.36 22.63 3.33
CA GLU A 389 -25.90 22.22 1.99
C GLU A 389 -26.10 20.72 1.75
N ASN A 390 -25.99 19.92 2.80
CA ASN A 390 -26.25 18.47 2.76
C ASN A 390 -27.72 18.11 3.01
N GLY A 391 -28.63 19.08 2.94
CA GLY A 391 -30.09 18.87 3.00
C GLY A 391 -30.63 18.48 4.39
N ILE A 392 -29.87 18.71 5.46
CA ILE A 392 -30.30 18.37 6.82
C ILE A 392 -31.14 19.51 7.40
N ASP A 393 -32.40 19.19 7.75
CA ASP A 393 -33.26 20.13 8.46
C ASP A 393 -32.81 20.32 9.92
N LEU A 394 -32.29 21.50 10.20
CA LEU A 394 -31.78 21.89 11.52
C LEU A 394 -32.86 21.93 12.60
N LYS A 395 -34.14 22.09 12.25
CA LYS A 395 -35.25 22.06 13.22
C LYS A 395 -35.50 20.66 13.76
N HIS A 396 -35.17 19.64 12.97
CA HIS A 396 -35.36 18.23 13.30
C HIS A 396 -34.04 17.47 13.47
N LEU A 397 -32.92 18.19 13.64
CA LEU A 397 -31.59 17.61 13.80
C LEU A 397 -31.50 16.74 15.07
N ASN A 398 -31.26 15.44 14.86
CA ASN A 398 -31.07 14.47 15.93
C ASN A 398 -29.70 13.77 15.78
N SER A 399 -28.71 14.25 16.52
CA SER A 399 -27.34 13.71 16.51
C SER A 399 -27.25 12.28 17.05
N ASN A 400 -28.11 11.89 17.99
CA ASN A 400 -28.17 10.51 18.50
C ASN A 400 -28.61 9.55 17.39
N LYS A 401 -29.63 9.94 16.61
CA LYS A 401 -30.09 9.15 15.46
C LYS A 401 -28.99 8.98 14.40
N LEU A 402 -28.23 10.03 14.10
CA LEU A 402 -27.07 9.94 13.18
C LEU A 402 -25.98 9.01 13.74
N GLN A 403 -25.77 9.01 15.05
CA GLN A 403 -24.79 8.13 15.71
C GLN A 403 -25.24 6.66 15.69
N GLU A 404 -26.52 6.38 15.91
CA GLU A 404 -27.09 5.03 15.79
C GLU A 404 -26.96 4.50 14.36
N GLN A 405 -27.32 5.31 13.35
CA GLN A 405 -27.15 4.97 11.93
C GLN A 405 -25.69 4.68 11.58
N LEU A 406 -24.75 5.48 12.12
CA LEU A 406 -23.33 5.26 11.90
C LEU A 406 -22.87 3.91 12.49
N SER A 407 -23.33 3.58 13.71
CA SER A 407 -23.02 2.29 14.34
C SER A 407 -23.55 1.13 13.52
N ASP A 408 -24.78 1.21 13.03
CA ASP A 408 -25.41 0.18 12.19
C ASP A 408 -24.63 -0.05 10.88
N LEU A 409 -24.27 1.03 10.17
CA LEU A 409 -23.48 0.93 8.94
C LEU A 409 -22.10 0.31 9.19
N ILE A 410 -21.44 0.66 10.30
CA ILE A 410 -20.15 0.06 10.68
C ILE A 410 -20.31 -1.45 10.94
N SER A 411 -21.30 -1.86 11.73
CA SER A 411 -21.55 -3.27 12.00
C SER A 411 -21.90 -4.07 10.73
N ARG A 412 -22.69 -3.48 9.83
CA ARG A 412 -23.00 -4.09 8.52
C ARG A 412 -21.75 -4.24 7.66
N LYS A 413 -20.88 -3.23 7.62
CA LYS A 413 -19.60 -3.29 6.90
C LYS A 413 -18.70 -4.38 7.46
N GLU A 414 -18.58 -4.50 8.79
CA GLU A 414 -17.77 -5.54 9.43
C GLU A 414 -18.24 -6.95 9.08
N SER A 415 -19.56 -7.17 9.07
CA SER A 415 -20.17 -8.44 8.63
C SER A 415 -19.84 -8.77 7.18
N LEU A 416 -20.02 -7.83 6.25
CA LEU A 416 -19.72 -8.04 4.83
C LEU A 416 -18.22 -8.23 4.57
N ASN A 417 -17.37 -7.52 5.29
CA ASN A 417 -15.93 -7.68 5.16
C ASN A 417 -15.46 -9.08 5.60
N THR A 418 -16.13 -9.67 6.60
CA THR A 418 -15.89 -11.05 7.02
C THR A 418 -16.23 -12.04 5.91
N GLN A 419 -17.37 -11.84 5.22
CA GLN A 419 -17.77 -12.65 4.06
C GLN A 419 -16.81 -12.48 2.87
N TYR A 420 -16.37 -11.26 2.60
CA TYR A 420 -15.39 -10.98 1.55
C TYR A 420 -14.07 -11.74 1.77
N VAL A 421 -13.59 -11.75 3.02
CA VAL A 421 -12.37 -12.47 3.41
C VAL A 421 -12.56 -13.99 3.28
N SER A 422 -13.72 -14.54 3.67
CA SER A 422 -13.99 -15.97 3.52
C SER A 422 -14.04 -16.39 2.05
N PHE A 423 -14.72 -15.62 1.18
CA PHE A 423 -14.73 -15.90 -0.26
C PHE A 423 -13.33 -15.87 -0.86
N LYS A 424 -12.50 -14.90 -0.47
CA LYS A 424 -11.11 -14.82 -0.93
C LYS A 424 -10.28 -16.05 -0.56
N GLN A 425 -10.53 -16.61 0.62
CA GLN A 425 -9.84 -17.82 1.08
C GLN A 425 -10.31 -19.05 0.31
N GLU A 426 -11.63 -19.21 0.14
CA GLU A 426 -12.24 -20.34 -0.57
C GLU A 426 -11.83 -20.35 -2.05
N ILE A 427 -11.87 -19.19 -2.73
CA ILE A 427 -11.41 -19.04 -4.13
C ILE A 427 -9.97 -19.53 -4.26
N LYS A 428 -9.08 -19.07 -3.37
CA LYS A 428 -7.66 -19.44 -3.41
C LYS A 428 -7.45 -20.95 -3.21
N GLU A 429 -8.27 -21.58 -2.38
CA GLU A 429 -8.21 -23.03 -2.17
C GLU A 429 -8.70 -23.80 -3.39
N LEU A 430 -9.85 -23.43 -3.95
CA LEU A 430 -10.43 -24.10 -5.11
C LEU A 430 -9.59 -23.90 -6.39
N GLU A 431 -9.02 -22.72 -6.60
CA GLU A 431 -8.08 -22.45 -7.71
C GLU A 431 -6.82 -23.31 -7.62
N LEU A 432 -6.33 -23.58 -6.40
CA LEU A 432 -5.19 -24.47 -6.19
C LEU A 432 -5.55 -25.92 -6.55
N ILE A 433 -6.71 -26.41 -6.09
CA ILE A 433 -7.23 -27.73 -6.45
C ILE A 433 -7.38 -27.84 -7.97
N HIS A 434 -8.01 -26.85 -8.62
CA HIS A 434 -8.17 -26.82 -10.08
C HIS A 434 -6.83 -26.88 -10.81
N GLN A 435 -5.86 -26.06 -10.39
CA GLN A 435 -4.55 -26.00 -11.01
C GLN A 435 -3.82 -27.34 -10.92
N ASN A 436 -3.85 -28.00 -9.78
CA ASN A 436 -3.15 -29.26 -9.59
C ASN A 436 -3.85 -30.43 -10.29
N LEU A 437 -5.17 -30.56 -10.17
CA LEU A 437 -5.91 -31.61 -10.90
C LEU A 437 -5.71 -31.45 -12.43
N SER A 438 -5.81 -30.21 -12.94
CA SER A 438 -5.59 -29.91 -14.37
C SER A 438 -4.18 -30.28 -14.84
N ASN A 439 -3.17 -29.95 -14.04
CA ASN A 439 -1.78 -30.22 -14.40
C ASN A 439 -1.46 -31.71 -14.36
N TYR A 440 -2.03 -32.47 -13.43
CA TYR A 440 -1.82 -33.92 -13.34
C TYR A 440 -2.46 -34.65 -14.53
N LEU A 441 -3.73 -34.33 -14.85
CA LEU A 441 -4.44 -34.97 -15.97
C LEU A 441 -3.81 -34.65 -17.34
N LYS A 442 -3.18 -33.48 -17.49
CA LYS A 442 -2.43 -33.13 -18.71
C LYS A 442 -1.13 -33.92 -18.87
N GLN A 443 -0.55 -34.45 -17.79
CA GLN A 443 0.64 -35.31 -17.86
C GLN A 443 0.32 -36.74 -18.32
N ASP A 444 -0.90 -37.22 -18.05
CA ASP A 444 -1.35 -38.59 -18.38
C ASP A 444 -2.11 -38.70 -19.71
N ALA A 445 -2.26 -37.60 -20.47
CA ALA A 445 -2.87 -37.65 -21.80
C ALA A 445 -1.90 -38.33 -22.79
N PRO A 446 -2.22 -39.52 -23.34
CA PRO A 446 -1.38 -40.12 -24.37
C PRO A 446 -1.33 -39.19 -25.59
N GLU A 447 -0.13 -38.92 -26.10
CA GLU A 447 0.03 -38.35 -27.43
C GLU A 447 -0.65 -39.29 -28.44
N ILE A 448 -1.88 -38.93 -28.83
CA ILE A 448 -2.51 -39.54 -29.99
C ILE A 448 -1.68 -39.11 -31.18
N GLN A 449 -0.73 -39.96 -31.59
CA GLN A 449 -0.09 -39.88 -32.89
C GLN A 449 -1.19 -39.96 -33.94
N ARG A 450 -1.63 -38.80 -34.43
CA ARG A 450 -2.43 -38.73 -35.66
C ARG A 450 -1.52 -39.22 -36.78
N SER A 451 -1.72 -40.47 -37.18
CA SER A 451 -1.10 -41.02 -38.38
C SER A 451 -1.52 -40.18 -39.58
N SER A 452 -0.52 -39.57 -40.22
CA SER A 452 -0.66 -38.91 -41.50
C SER A 452 -0.80 -39.96 -42.59
N HIS A 453 -2.02 -40.46 -42.78
CA HIS A 453 -2.42 -41.12 -44.02
C HIS A 453 -3.70 -40.45 -44.52
N ASN A 454 -3.50 -39.46 -45.38
CA ASN A 454 -4.34 -39.17 -46.55
C ASN A 454 -3.69 -38.00 -47.31
N GLN A 455 -2.69 -38.32 -48.14
CA GLN A 455 -2.45 -37.55 -49.35
C GLN A 455 -3.57 -37.91 -50.32
N LEU A 456 -4.39 -36.93 -50.70
CA LEU A 456 -5.19 -36.98 -51.92
C LEU A 456 -4.53 -36.06 -52.94
N PRO A 457 -4.47 -36.47 -54.22
CA PRO A 457 -3.70 -35.76 -55.24
C PRO A 457 -4.40 -34.47 -55.65
N SER A 458 -3.58 -33.46 -55.89
CA SER A 458 -3.95 -32.17 -56.46
C SER A 458 -4.62 -32.34 -57.82
N LEU A 459 -5.81 -31.77 -57.98
CA LEU A 459 -6.34 -31.27 -59.24
C LEU A 459 -6.61 -29.78 -59.09
#